data_AF-A0A9D9LA80-F1
#
_entry.id   AF-A0A9D9LA80-F1
#
_cell.length_a   1.000
_cell.length_b   1.000
_cell.length_c   1.000
_cell.angle_alpha   90.00
_cell.angle_beta   90.00
_cell.angle_gamma   90.00
#
_symmetry.space_group_name_H-M   'P 1'
#
loop_
_entity.id
_entity.type
_entity.pdbx_description
1 polymer ?
#
loop_
_entity_poly.entity_id
_entity_poly.type
_entity_poly.pdbx_seq_one_letter_code
_entity_poly.pdbx_strand_id
1 'polypeptide(L)'
;MERLLALHRTYNAIRAALPWLDCYVCDWPCAFADGNVKLPTPARQLDFTTTNPRLVRQTEHSFEEIEAMAVAHPEISYIIASGDRKMLYHFAALETVLKKHANLYLATTNVCNEFALERLIAAGLKDKLLYGSMMPFLGAGNTLAQIILGKFDWQTKCAIAGNNFRRLLGEPEVSVPEIKIPDIRPFLVDSHAHTLNAGGACRFPPYKADSIWSLWQEKMDSLWVEDIFITPSEPLHNVMQATAQSVITPMCREAKGRVRYYEVFDPLHIQESVAALEQSLPDPYCIGIKIHPSVCQVYASDPRYDQAFALASRFGKCIMSHTWGISDYNPTQKFATPKLFAPHLEKYPGVKFVIGHCGGRPNGLPEAVEICRRFPQVHCDFAGDVFFNGHVEHAISDIGPDRLLFASDSYWIDQRCMLGMFLETELTDAQLWGVFRENALKFFAPAPL
;
A
#
# COMPACT_ATOMS: atom_id res chain seq x y z
N MET A 1 8.89 -6.50 20.59
CA MET A 1 8.01 -5.66 21.42
C MET A 1 8.58 -4.28 21.69
N GLU A 2 9.69 -4.11 22.41
CA GLU A 2 10.23 -2.77 22.77
C GLU A 2 10.41 -1.82 21.56
N ARG A 3 10.87 -2.36 20.43
CA ARG A 3 11.03 -1.64 19.15
C ARG A 3 9.71 -1.02 18.67
N LEU A 4 8.61 -1.78 18.71
CA LEU A 4 7.27 -1.29 18.37
C LEU A 4 6.79 -0.25 19.38
N LEU A 5 6.94 -0.51 20.69
CA LEU A 5 6.53 0.43 21.73
C LEU A 5 7.23 1.78 21.57
N ALA A 6 8.51 1.78 21.21
CA ALA A 6 9.25 3.01 20.91
C ALA A 6 8.68 3.73 19.68
N LEU A 7 8.41 3.01 18.58
CA LEU A 7 7.83 3.57 17.37
C LEU A 7 6.44 4.16 17.63
N HIS A 8 5.54 3.39 18.24
CA HIS A 8 4.14 3.76 18.47
C HIS A 8 4.01 4.94 19.44
N ARG A 9 4.75 4.94 20.56
CA ARG A 9 4.78 6.09 21.47
C ARG A 9 5.29 7.36 20.79
N THR A 10 6.36 7.25 20.00
CA THR A 10 6.94 8.39 19.29
C THR A 10 5.97 8.91 18.23
N TYR A 11 5.34 8.01 17.47
CA TYR A 11 4.32 8.32 16.48
C TYR A 11 3.19 9.14 17.13
N ASN A 12 2.63 8.66 18.25
CA ASN A 12 1.56 9.35 18.99
C ASN A 12 2.02 10.70 19.57
N ALA A 13 3.25 10.79 20.07
CA ALA A 13 3.80 12.04 20.58
C ALA A 13 3.96 13.10 19.48
N ILE A 14 4.48 12.72 18.30
CA ILE A 14 4.58 13.61 17.14
C ILE A 14 3.18 13.98 16.64
N ARG A 15 2.27 13.01 16.54
CA ARG A 15 0.87 13.24 16.13
C ARG A 15 0.20 14.29 17.01
N ALA A 16 0.31 14.15 18.33
CA ALA A 16 -0.25 15.10 19.29
C ALA A 16 0.43 16.48 19.24
N ALA A 17 1.72 16.53 18.90
CA ALA A 17 2.46 17.80 18.76
C ALA A 17 2.15 18.54 17.46
N LEU A 18 1.52 17.90 16.47
CA LEU A 18 1.11 18.50 15.20
C LEU A 18 -0.43 18.69 15.18
N PRO A 19 -1.00 19.58 16.02
CA PRO A 19 -2.44 19.62 16.34
C PRO A 19 -3.37 20.01 15.16
N TRP A 20 -2.79 20.39 14.03
CA TRP A 20 -3.51 20.73 12.80
C TRP A 20 -3.66 19.54 11.84
N LEU A 21 -3.15 18.36 12.20
CA LEU A 21 -3.41 17.11 11.50
C LEU A 21 -4.83 16.57 11.79
N ASP A 22 -5.50 17.08 12.82
CA ASP A 22 -6.84 16.64 13.21
C ASP A 22 -7.92 17.50 12.54
N CYS A 23 -8.12 17.29 11.24
CA CYS A 23 -9.33 17.75 10.57
C CYS A 23 -10.31 16.57 10.41
N TYR A 24 -11.28 16.52 11.33
CA TYR A 24 -12.48 15.67 11.33
C TYR A 24 -12.27 14.18 11.69
N VAL A 25 -12.72 13.81 12.90
CA VAL A 25 -13.04 12.41 13.27
C VAL A 25 -14.47 12.15 12.81
N CYS A 26 -14.67 11.17 11.94
CA CYS A 26 -15.99 10.87 11.42
C CYS A 26 -16.70 9.82 12.28
N ASP A 27 -17.88 10.15 12.80
CA ASP A 27 -18.74 9.20 13.50
C ASP A 27 -19.51 8.23 12.57
N TRP A 28 -19.17 8.20 11.27
CA TRP A 28 -19.91 7.41 10.28
C TRP A 28 -19.35 5.99 10.20
N PRO A 29 -20.19 4.96 10.01
CA PRO A 29 -19.74 3.58 9.89
C PRO A 29 -18.77 3.38 8.72
N CYS A 30 -17.89 2.37 8.84
CA CYS A 30 -16.87 2.00 7.85
C CYS A 30 -17.37 2.17 6.41
N ALA A 31 -16.54 2.84 5.59
CA ALA A 31 -16.76 3.29 4.22
C ALA A 31 -17.93 2.63 3.47
N PHE A 32 -19.15 3.06 3.82
CA PHE A 32 -20.38 2.97 3.03
C PHE A 32 -20.86 1.55 2.67
N ALA A 33 -21.64 0.95 3.58
CA ALA A 33 -22.24 -0.39 3.54
C ALA A 33 -22.94 -0.84 2.22
N ASP A 34 -23.18 0.06 1.27
CA ASP A 34 -24.01 -0.20 0.09
C ASP A 34 -23.29 0.01 -1.26
N GLY A 35 -21.97 0.22 -1.28
CA GLY A 35 -21.15 0.18 -2.51
C GLY A 35 -21.41 1.29 -3.55
N ASN A 36 -22.30 2.24 -3.29
CA ASN A 36 -22.70 3.30 -4.22
C ASN A 36 -22.42 4.71 -3.68
N VAL A 37 -21.17 5.01 -3.35
CA VAL A 37 -20.81 6.37 -2.89
C VAL A 37 -19.97 7.09 -3.93
N LYS A 38 -20.66 7.96 -4.67
CA LYS A 38 -20.05 9.04 -5.42
C LYS A 38 -19.66 10.13 -4.42
N LEU A 39 -18.43 10.63 -4.52
CA LEU A 39 -18.04 11.86 -3.82
C LEU A 39 -19.08 12.95 -4.15
N PRO A 40 -19.44 13.83 -3.20
CA PRO A 40 -20.36 14.93 -3.47
C PRO A 40 -19.91 15.69 -4.74
N THR A 41 -20.82 15.74 -5.71
CA THR A 41 -20.57 16.23 -7.08
C THR A 41 -21.47 17.40 -7.49
N PRO A 42 -21.96 18.31 -6.62
CA PRO A 42 -22.48 19.55 -7.16
C PRO A 42 -21.29 20.33 -7.75
N ALA A 43 -21.20 20.35 -9.07
CA ALA A 43 -20.32 21.27 -9.79
C ALA A 43 -20.69 22.69 -9.33
N ARG A 44 -19.84 23.28 -8.51
CA ARG A 44 -19.96 24.70 -8.19
C ARG A 44 -19.34 25.47 -9.33
N GLN A 45 -20.03 26.48 -9.83
CA GLN A 45 -19.43 27.46 -10.72
C GLN A 45 -18.25 28.09 -9.96
N LEU A 46 -17.06 28.07 -10.56
CA LEU A 46 -15.87 28.64 -9.95
C LEU A 46 -16.06 30.15 -9.83
N ASP A 47 -16.00 30.65 -8.61
CA ASP A 47 -16.00 32.08 -8.30
C ASP A 47 -14.58 32.62 -8.41
N PHE A 48 -14.35 33.49 -9.38
CA PHE A 48 -13.07 34.16 -9.65
C PHE A 48 -13.01 35.58 -9.06
N THR A 49 -14.00 35.98 -8.26
CA THR A 49 -14.02 37.30 -7.61
C THR A 49 -13.23 37.36 -6.30
N THR A 50 -12.76 36.21 -5.79
CA THR A 50 -11.97 36.11 -4.55
C THR A 50 -10.64 35.39 -4.81
N THR A 51 -9.61 35.70 -4.03
CA THR A 51 -8.28 35.05 -4.07
C THR A 51 -8.17 33.79 -3.19
N ASN A 52 -9.28 33.37 -2.56
CA ASN A 52 -9.31 32.20 -1.70
C ASN A 52 -8.78 30.94 -2.43
N PRO A 53 -7.97 30.09 -1.78
CA PRO A 53 -7.50 28.85 -2.40
C PRO A 53 -8.64 27.97 -2.89
N ARG A 54 -8.39 27.19 -3.96
CA ARG A 54 -9.36 26.30 -4.60
C ARG A 54 -8.86 24.87 -4.56
N LEU A 55 -9.69 23.95 -4.08
CA LEU A 55 -9.42 22.52 -4.20
C LEU A 55 -9.82 22.05 -5.61
N VAL A 56 -8.92 21.37 -6.31
CA VAL A 56 -9.18 20.83 -7.65
C VAL A 56 -8.89 19.35 -7.65
N ARG A 57 -9.89 18.53 -7.99
CA ARG A 57 -9.71 17.08 -8.05
C ARG A 57 -9.11 16.69 -9.40
N GLN A 58 -7.98 16.01 -9.38
CA GLN A 58 -7.32 15.51 -10.59
C GLN A 58 -8.18 14.49 -11.36
N THR A 59 -9.19 13.90 -10.72
CA THR A 59 -10.13 12.99 -11.39
C THR A 59 -11.22 13.70 -12.18
N GLU A 60 -11.45 14.98 -11.91
CA GLU A 60 -12.44 15.81 -12.59
C GLU A 60 -11.81 16.74 -13.62
N HIS A 61 -10.52 17.04 -13.44
CA HIS A 61 -9.75 17.90 -14.32
C HIS A 61 -8.45 17.24 -14.71
N SER A 62 -8.13 17.26 -16.02
CA SER A 62 -6.82 16.82 -16.49
C SER A 62 -5.71 17.74 -15.97
N PHE A 63 -4.46 17.29 -16.01
CA PHE A 63 -3.34 18.17 -15.62
C PHE A 63 -3.24 19.39 -16.54
N GLU A 64 -3.53 19.23 -17.83
CA GLU A 64 -3.58 20.31 -18.81
C GLU A 64 -4.64 21.36 -18.45
N GLU A 65 -5.82 20.92 -18.01
CA GLU A 65 -6.88 21.83 -17.55
C GLU A 65 -6.47 22.56 -16.27
N ILE A 66 -5.88 21.85 -15.31
CA ILE A 66 -5.36 22.44 -14.06
C ILE A 66 -4.29 23.50 -14.37
N GLU A 67 -3.37 23.20 -15.27
CA GLU A 67 -2.34 24.16 -15.72
C GLU A 67 -2.96 25.37 -16.42
N ALA A 68 -3.96 25.16 -17.28
CA ALA A 68 -4.65 26.26 -17.95
C ALA A 68 -5.33 27.21 -16.95
N MET A 69 -5.96 26.68 -15.89
CA MET A 69 -6.52 27.50 -14.81
C MET A 69 -5.44 28.26 -14.04
N ALA A 70 -4.31 27.62 -13.74
CA ALA A 70 -3.19 28.23 -13.03
C ALA A 70 -2.57 29.41 -13.79
N VAL A 71 -2.48 29.28 -15.13
CA VAL A 71 -1.98 30.33 -16.03
C VAL A 71 -2.99 31.46 -16.20
N ALA A 72 -4.28 31.14 -16.33
CA ALA A 72 -5.33 32.13 -16.53
C ALA A 72 -5.55 33.04 -15.30
N HIS A 73 -5.31 32.49 -14.10
CA HIS A 73 -5.56 33.15 -12.82
C HIS A 73 -4.36 32.99 -11.87
N PRO A 74 -3.22 33.67 -12.13
CA PRO A 74 -2.01 33.54 -11.32
C PRO A 74 -2.18 34.03 -9.87
N GLU A 75 -3.20 34.86 -9.61
CA GLU A 75 -3.57 35.36 -8.28
C GLU A 75 -4.31 34.34 -7.41
N ILE A 76 -4.85 33.28 -8.02
CA ILE A 76 -5.57 32.21 -7.31
C ILE A 76 -4.62 31.05 -7.07
N SER A 77 -4.61 30.56 -5.83
CA SER A 77 -3.90 29.32 -5.50
C SER A 77 -4.80 28.11 -5.69
N TYR A 78 -4.30 27.07 -6.36
CA TYR A 78 -5.01 25.82 -6.58
C TYR A 78 -4.31 24.67 -5.86
N ILE A 79 -5.08 23.91 -5.09
CA ILE A 79 -4.66 22.74 -4.35
C ILE A 79 -5.14 21.51 -5.10
N ILE A 80 -4.21 20.81 -5.73
CA ILE A 80 -4.48 19.53 -6.39
C ILE A 80 -4.77 18.51 -5.30
N ALA A 81 -5.96 17.92 -5.35
CA ALA A 81 -6.36 16.82 -4.48
C ALA A 81 -6.68 15.58 -5.32
N SER A 82 -6.52 14.41 -4.68
CA SER A 82 -7.02 13.17 -5.25
C SER A 82 -8.55 13.16 -5.22
N GLY A 83 -9.16 12.53 -6.23
CA GLY A 83 -10.58 12.14 -6.18
C GLY A 83 -10.72 10.62 -6.03
N ASP A 84 -11.58 10.00 -6.84
CA ASP A 84 -11.83 8.55 -6.81
C ASP A 84 -10.72 7.70 -7.47
N ARG A 85 -9.84 8.35 -8.23
CA ARG A 85 -8.60 7.79 -8.80
C ARG A 85 -7.38 8.31 -8.04
N LYS A 86 -6.39 7.44 -7.97
CA LYS A 86 -5.19 7.61 -7.15
C LYS A 86 -4.15 8.42 -7.91
N MET A 87 -3.42 9.28 -7.18
CA MET A 87 -2.31 10.08 -7.71
C MET A 87 -1.07 9.25 -8.02
N LEU A 88 -1.00 8.03 -7.48
CA LEU A 88 0.05 7.04 -7.68
C LEU A 88 0.50 6.87 -9.15
N TYR A 89 -0.45 6.87 -10.08
CA TYR A 89 -0.21 6.68 -11.53
C TYR A 89 0.37 7.91 -12.24
N HIS A 90 0.34 9.07 -11.58
CA HIS A 90 0.60 10.37 -12.20
C HIS A 90 1.76 11.12 -11.54
N PHE A 91 2.57 10.43 -10.74
CA PHE A 91 3.60 11.07 -9.92
C PHE A 91 4.56 11.97 -10.72
N ALA A 92 5.07 11.52 -11.87
CA ALA A 92 5.98 12.30 -12.70
C ALA A 92 5.31 13.55 -13.33
N ALA A 93 4.06 13.42 -13.79
CA ALA A 93 3.29 14.54 -14.31
C ALA A 93 2.99 15.56 -13.19
N LEU A 94 2.60 15.06 -12.01
CA LEU A 94 2.35 15.88 -10.82
C LEU A 94 3.60 16.68 -10.41
N GLU A 95 4.76 16.03 -10.32
CA GLU A 95 6.03 16.71 -10.00
C GLU A 95 6.34 17.82 -11.02
N THR A 96 6.16 17.55 -12.31
CA THR A 96 6.41 18.50 -13.40
C THR A 96 5.51 19.73 -13.29
N VAL A 97 4.21 19.52 -13.08
CA VAL A 97 3.20 20.59 -12.97
C VAL A 97 3.46 21.46 -11.74
N LEU A 98 3.79 20.86 -10.59
CA LEU A 98 4.11 21.59 -9.35
C LEU A 98 5.38 22.45 -9.48
N LYS A 99 6.39 21.97 -10.23
CA LYS A 99 7.62 22.74 -10.52
C LYS A 99 7.35 23.95 -11.41
N LYS A 100 6.45 23.80 -12.38
CA LYS A 100 6.19 24.80 -13.42
C LYS A 100 5.40 26.00 -12.91
N HIS A 101 4.46 25.80 -11.98
CA HIS A 101 3.50 26.83 -11.59
C HIS A 101 3.58 27.18 -10.10
N ALA A 102 3.85 28.44 -9.78
CA ALA A 102 4.04 28.91 -8.40
C ALA A 102 2.76 28.80 -7.54
N ASN A 103 1.59 29.00 -8.14
CA ASN A 103 0.27 28.97 -7.48
C ASN A 103 -0.37 27.56 -7.41
N LEU A 104 0.36 26.49 -7.76
CA LEU A 104 -0.09 25.11 -7.59
C LEU A 104 0.49 24.45 -6.32
N TYR A 105 -0.38 23.79 -5.58
CA TYR A 105 -0.12 23.07 -4.34
C TYR A 105 -0.68 21.64 -4.44
N LEU A 106 -0.25 20.74 -3.56
CA LEU A 106 -0.67 19.34 -3.54
C LEU A 106 -1.15 18.94 -2.15
N ALA A 107 -2.40 18.46 -2.05
CA ALA A 107 -2.87 17.72 -0.89
C ALA A 107 -2.24 16.31 -0.87
N THR A 108 -1.69 15.87 0.26
CA THR A 108 -0.93 14.60 0.36
C THR A 108 -1.78 13.33 0.29
N THR A 109 -3.12 13.45 0.22
CA THR A 109 -4.03 12.30 0.09
C THR A 109 -3.68 11.45 -1.13
N ASN A 110 -3.63 10.13 -0.97
CA ASN A 110 -3.34 9.15 -2.05
C ASN A 110 -1.99 9.36 -2.75
N VAL A 111 -1.09 10.15 -2.18
CA VAL A 111 0.31 10.23 -2.60
C VAL A 111 1.07 9.10 -1.92
N CYS A 112 0.77 7.88 -2.33
CA CYS A 112 1.26 6.66 -1.68
C CYS A 112 2.49 6.04 -2.33
N ASN A 113 3.08 6.65 -3.36
CA ASN A 113 4.31 6.14 -3.96
C ASN A 113 5.39 6.00 -2.89
N GLU A 114 6.22 4.97 -3.03
CA GLU A 114 7.38 4.78 -2.18
C GLU A 114 8.29 6.03 -2.13
N PHE A 115 8.54 6.54 -0.92
CA PHE A 115 9.28 7.78 -0.64
C PHE A 115 8.78 9.01 -1.42
N ALA A 116 7.48 9.07 -1.73
CA ALA A 116 6.89 10.16 -2.51
C ALA A 116 7.21 11.55 -1.92
N LEU A 117 7.01 11.73 -0.62
CA LEU A 117 7.22 13.02 0.04
C LEU A 117 8.69 13.41 0.03
N GLU A 118 9.59 12.48 0.35
CA GLU A 118 11.03 12.70 0.28
C GLU A 118 11.48 13.10 -1.13
N ARG A 119 10.94 12.46 -2.16
CA ARG A 119 11.24 12.79 -3.57
C ARG A 119 10.76 14.19 -3.94
N LEU A 120 9.54 14.56 -3.58
CA LEU A 120 8.99 15.90 -3.83
C LEU A 120 9.77 16.97 -3.06
N ILE A 121 10.17 16.70 -1.82
CA ILE A 121 11.01 17.58 -1.01
C ILE A 121 12.39 17.77 -1.66
N ALA A 122 13.05 16.68 -2.07
CA ALA A 122 14.32 16.72 -2.78
C ALA A 122 14.23 17.46 -4.12
N ALA A 123 13.05 17.43 -4.74
CA ALA A 123 12.73 18.19 -5.95
C ALA A 123 12.44 19.69 -5.70
N GLY A 124 12.57 20.17 -4.46
CA GLY A 124 12.37 21.57 -4.08
C GLY A 124 10.90 21.97 -3.84
N LEU A 125 10.01 20.99 -3.68
CA LEU A 125 8.56 21.24 -3.62
C LEU A 125 7.99 21.25 -2.19
N LYS A 126 8.82 21.25 -1.16
CA LYS A 126 8.38 21.15 0.25
C LYS A 126 7.31 22.18 0.65
N ASP A 127 7.39 23.40 0.11
CA ASP A 127 6.46 24.49 0.45
C ASP A 127 5.12 24.41 -0.31
N LYS A 128 4.99 23.45 -1.22
CA LYS A 128 3.77 23.18 -2.02
C LYS A 128 2.94 22.03 -1.48
N LEU A 129 3.43 21.29 -0.48
CA LEU A 129 2.78 20.10 0.05
C LEU A 129 1.87 20.47 1.21
N LEU A 130 0.61 20.07 1.17
CA LEU A 130 -0.40 20.34 2.19
C LEU A 130 -0.94 19.01 2.72
N TYR A 131 -1.05 18.86 4.03
CA TYR A 131 -1.73 17.70 4.59
C TYR A 131 -3.16 17.59 4.04
N GLY A 132 -3.50 16.41 3.54
CA GLY A 132 -4.86 16.07 3.15
C GLY A 132 -5.18 14.62 3.50
N SER A 133 -6.31 14.38 4.15
CA SER A 133 -6.77 13.04 4.54
C SER A 133 -7.85 12.46 3.64
N MET A 134 -8.70 13.31 3.03
CA MET A 134 -9.94 12.91 2.36
C MET A 134 -10.90 12.12 3.27
N MET A 135 -10.80 12.35 4.59
CA MET A 135 -11.83 11.90 5.53
C MET A 135 -13.21 12.47 5.12
N PRO A 136 -14.29 11.70 5.29
CA PRO A 136 -14.34 10.36 5.88
C PRO A 136 -14.15 9.20 4.89
N PHE A 137 -13.80 9.48 3.63
CA PHE A 137 -13.74 8.46 2.59
C PHE A 137 -12.52 7.53 2.77
N LEU A 138 -11.34 8.12 3.02
CA LEU A 138 -10.12 7.39 3.37
C LEU A 138 -9.78 7.63 4.84
N GLY A 139 -9.13 6.66 5.47
CA GLY A 139 -8.58 6.81 6.80
C GLY A 139 -7.38 7.76 6.77
N ALA A 140 -7.25 8.61 7.79
CA ALA A 140 -6.16 9.59 7.87
C ALA A 140 -4.76 8.95 8.03
N GLY A 141 -4.70 7.73 8.59
CA GLY A 141 -3.45 7.05 8.94
C GLY A 141 -2.47 6.92 7.78
N ASN A 142 -2.95 6.63 6.56
CA ASN A 142 -2.10 6.40 5.41
C ASN A 142 -1.19 7.59 5.06
N THR A 143 -1.70 8.82 5.17
CA THR A 143 -0.95 10.04 4.89
C THR A 143 -0.25 10.58 6.14
N LEU A 144 -0.85 10.41 7.33
CA LEU A 144 -0.29 10.84 8.60
C LEU A 144 1.07 10.19 8.84
N ALA A 145 1.17 8.88 8.66
CA ALA A 145 2.42 8.17 8.88
C ALA A 145 3.53 8.54 7.90
N GLN A 146 3.21 8.91 6.65
CA GLN A 146 4.23 9.43 5.73
C GLN A 146 4.82 10.76 6.22
N ILE A 147 4.03 11.62 6.86
CA ILE A 147 4.48 12.90 7.42
C ILE A 147 5.23 12.67 8.74
N ILE A 148 4.58 11.98 9.69
CA ILE A 148 5.08 11.73 11.04
C ILE A 148 6.38 10.92 10.99
N LEU A 149 6.41 9.83 10.22
CA LEU A 149 7.57 8.94 10.07
C LEU A 149 8.44 9.31 8.85
N GLY A 150 8.17 10.46 8.23
CA GLY A 150 8.95 11.08 7.15
C GLY A 150 10.44 11.20 7.44
N LYS A 151 11.32 10.97 6.45
CA LYS A 151 12.78 11.09 6.57
C LYS A 151 13.26 12.48 6.14
N PHE A 152 12.70 13.50 6.77
CA PHE A 152 13.00 14.91 6.54
C PHE A 152 12.91 15.70 7.85
N ASP A 153 13.43 16.92 7.83
CA ASP A 153 13.58 17.77 9.02
C ASP A 153 12.24 18.16 9.67
N TRP A 154 12.32 18.54 10.94
CA TRP A 154 11.14 18.89 11.75
C TRP A 154 10.38 20.10 11.20
N GLN A 155 11.08 21.10 10.67
CA GLN A 155 10.45 22.27 10.09
C GLN A 155 9.62 21.89 8.86
N THR A 156 10.14 21.01 8.01
CA THR A 156 9.41 20.45 6.87
C THR A 156 8.19 19.63 7.32
N LYS A 157 8.29 18.83 8.39
CA LYS A 157 7.10 18.16 8.97
C LYS A 157 6.02 19.16 9.37
N CYS A 158 6.39 20.22 10.08
CA CYS A 158 5.45 21.27 10.50
C CYS A 158 4.86 22.02 9.30
N ALA A 159 5.68 22.29 8.27
CA ALA A 159 5.26 22.90 7.01
C ALA A 159 4.16 22.09 6.33
N ILE A 160 4.42 20.82 6.04
CA ILE A 160 3.46 19.94 5.35
C ILE A 160 2.19 19.75 6.18
N ALA A 161 2.37 19.50 7.48
CA ALA A 161 1.27 19.22 8.35
C ALA A 161 0.29 20.42 8.43
N GLY A 162 0.77 21.67 8.41
CA GLY A 162 -0.15 22.82 8.49
C GLY A 162 0.43 24.20 8.15
N ASN A 163 1.72 24.47 8.40
CA ASN A 163 2.27 25.81 8.19
C ASN A 163 2.26 26.25 6.72
N ASN A 164 2.39 25.33 5.76
CA ASN A 164 2.21 25.64 4.34
C ASN A 164 0.80 26.17 4.05
N PHE A 165 -0.23 25.57 4.64
CA PHE A 165 -1.61 26.02 4.45
C PHE A 165 -1.86 27.35 5.18
N ARG A 166 -1.28 27.54 6.37
CA ARG A 166 -1.34 28.82 7.09
C ARG A 166 -0.73 29.96 6.28
N ARG A 167 0.47 29.75 5.71
CA ARG A 167 1.09 30.69 4.76
C ARG A 167 0.17 31.02 3.58
N LEU A 168 -0.50 30.01 3.03
CA LEU A 168 -1.44 30.18 1.93
C LEU A 168 -2.64 31.06 2.29
N LEU A 169 -3.08 31.00 3.55
CA LEU A 169 -4.19 31.79 4.09
C LEU A 169 -3.74 33.15 4.68
N GLY A 170 -2.44 33.46 4.67
CA GLY A 170 -1.91 34.65 5.36
C GLY A 170 -1.93 34.56 6.89
N GLU A 171 -2.08 33.35 7.43
CA GLU A 171 -2.10 33.05 8.86
C GLU A 171 -0.67 32.89 9.40
N PRO A 172 -0.39 33.32 10.65
CA PRO A 172 0.94 33.20 11.23
C PRO A 172 1.32 31.73 11.44
N GLU A 173 2.57 31.35 11.14
CA GLU A 173 3.05 29.98 11.38
C GLU A 173 3.02 29.61 12.87
N VAL A 174 2.85 28.33 13.16
CA VAL A 174 2.93 27.78 14.50
C VAL A 174 4.25 27.05 14.66
N SER A 175 4.98 27.36 15.74
CA SER A 175 6.20 26.66 16.14
C SER A 175 5.87 25.65 17.21
N VAL A 176 6.32 24.41 17.03
CA VAL A 176 6.15 23.31 17.98
C VAL A 176 7.52 22.68 18.27
N PRO A 177 7.81 22.27 19.52
CA PRO A 177 9.08 21.64 19.86
C PRO A 177 9.35 20.37 19.05
N GLU A 178 10.60 20.16 18.61
CA GLU A 178 10.99 18.95 17.89
C GLU A 178 10.87 17.70 18.76
N ILE A 179 10.19 16.69 18.23
CA ILE A 179 10.17 15.34 18.79
C ILE A 179 10.95 14.44 17.85
N LYS A 180 12.07 13.91 18.35
CA LYS A 180 12.96 13.05 17.57
C LYS A 180 12.48 11.61 17.61
N ILE A 181 12.50 10.97 16.45
CA ILE A 181 12.31 9.52 16.37
C ILE A 181 13.61 8.86 16.84
N PRO A 182 13.57 8.00 17.89
CA PRO A 182 14.77 7.32 18.34
C PRO A 182 15.29 6.36 17.27
N ASP A 183 16.56 5.98 17.38
CA ASP A 183 17.09 4.89 16.56
C ASP A 183 16.41 3.58 16.97
N ILE A 184 15.55 3.07 16.09
CA ILE A 184 14.79 1.85 16.29
C ILE A 184 15.29 0.85 15.28
N ARG A 185 15.76 -0.31 15.77
CA ARG A 185 16.17 -1.39 14.87
C ARG A 185 14.95 -1.98 14.14
N PRO A 186 15.12 -2.47 12.90
CA PRO A 186 14.05 -3.11 12.14
C PRO A 186 13.36 -4.24 12.91
N PHE A 187 12.06 -4.43 12.69
CA PHE A 187 11.27 -5.50 13.28
C PHE A 187 10.10 -5.98 12.42
N LEU A 188 9.67 -5.20 11.42
CA LEU A 188 8.51 -5.52 10.61
C LEU A 188 8.79 -6.73 9.71
N VAL A 189 7.78 -7.55 9.47
CA VAL A 189 7.76 -8.55 8.41
C VAL A 189 6.78 -8.07 7.36
N ASP A 190 7.29 -7.63 6.21
CA ASP A 190 6.48 -7.20 5.09
C ASP A 190 6.22 -8.39 4.16
N SER A 191 5.03 -9.00 4.26
CA SER A 191 4.75 -10.28 3.60
C SER A 191 4.35 -10.19 2.13
N HIS A 192 4.28 -9.00 1.56
CA HIS A 192 3.84 -8.76 0.18
C HIS A 192 4.55 -7.53 -0.39
N ALA A 193 5.54 -7.77 -1.23
CA ALA A 193 6.29 -6.76 -1.93
C ALA A 193 6.65 -7.23 -3.34
N HIS A 194 7.14 -6.30 -4.15
CA HIS A 194 7.54 -6.53 -5.53
C HIS A 194 8.92 -5.93 -5.81
N THR A 195 9.49 -6.28 -6.96
CA THR A 195 10.63 -5.57 -7.60
C THR A 195 10.22 -5.15 -9.00
N LEU A 196 10.92 -4.22 -9.63
CA LEU A 196 10.74 -3.91 -11.05
C LEU A 196 12.04 -4.13 -11.81
N ASN A 197 11.92 -4.56 -13.07
CA ASN A 197 13.02 -4.49 -14.02
C ASN A 197 13.23 -3.03 -14.45
N ALA A 198 14.45 -2.50 -14.28
CA ALA A 198 14.82 -1.11 -14.55
C ALA A 198 14.66 -0.65 -16.02
N GLY A 199 14.37 -1.56 -16.97
CA GLY A 199 14.34 -1.26 -18.40
C GLY A 199 12.97 -0.91 -19.03
N GLY A 200 11.86 -1.01 -18.28
CA GLY A 200 10.51 -0.80 -18.82
C GLY A 200 9.89 0.56 -18.48
N ALA A 201 9.06 1.12 -19.36
CA ALA A 201 8.18 2.24 -19.01
C ALA A 201 7.26 1.79 -17.86
N CYS A 202 7.56 2.23 -16.64
CA CYS A 202 6.81 1.78 -15.48
C CYS A 202 5.63 2.70 -15.20
N ARG A 203 4.45 2.09 -15.06
CA ARG A 203 3.23 2.75 -14.59
C ARG A 203 3.38 3.38 -13.19
N PHE A 204 4.37 2.90 -12.42
CA PHE A 204 4.69 3.32 -11.06
C PHE A 204 6.17 3.72 -10.98
N PRO A 205 6.54 4.98 -11.26
CA PRO A 205 7.93 5.39 -11.33
C PRO A 205 8.59 5.20 -9.97
N PRO A 206 9.53 4.27 -9.84
CA PRO A 206 9.81 3.73 -8.52
C PRO A 206 11.10 4.32 -7.93
N TYR A 207 11.31 4.16 -6.63
CA TYR A 207 12.48 4.73 -5.94
C TYR A 207 13.64 3.72 -5.88
N LYS A 208 14.74 3.99 -6.61
CA LYS A 208 15.96 3.16 -6.65
C LYS A 208 15.66 1.67 -7.01
N ALA A 209 15.43 1.39 -8.31
CA ALA A 209 14.80 0.16 -8.81
C ALA A 209 15.61 -1.11 -8.93
N ASP A 210 16.88 -1.04 -8.58
CA ASP A 210 17.75 -2.17 -8.81
C ASP A 210 17.51 -3.25 -7.73
N SER A 211 17.65 -4.52 -8.13
CA SER A 211 17.59 -5.69 -7.24
C SER A 211 18.89 -5.88 -6.43
N ILE A 212 19.58 -4.78 -6.13
CA ILE A 212 20.85 -4.78 -5.39
C ILE A 212 20.54 -4.75 -3.89
N TRP A 213 21.07 -5.72 -3.15
CA TRP A 213 20.79 -5.85 -1.72
C TRP A 213 21.14 -4.61 -0.91
N SER A 214 22.26 -3.92 -1.18
CA SER A 214 22.65 -2.74 -0.42
C SER A 214 21.62 -1.60 -0.48
N LEU A 215 20.94 -1.42 -1.61
CA LEU A 215 19.87 -0.43 -1.77
C LEU A 215 18.62 -0.86 -0.99
N TRP A 216 18.25 -2.14 -1.08
CA TRP A 216 17.14 -2.70 -0.33
C TRP A 216 17.40 -2.66 1.18
N GLN A 217 18.63 -2.93 1.63
CA GLN A 217 19.02 -2.87 3.02
C GLN A 217 18.87 -1.46 3.57
N GLU A 218 19.42 -0.44 2.90
CA GLU A 218 19.28 0.97 3.30
C GLU A 218 17.80 1.35 3.47
N LYS A 219 16.98 1.00 2.47
CA LYS A 219 15.53 1.24 2.48
C LYS A 219 14.84 0.51 3.63
N MET A 220 15.02 -0.80 3.72
CA MET A 220 14.38 -1.66 4.73
C MET A 220 14.74 -1.19 6.13
N ASP A 221 16.02 -0.89 6.37
CA ASP A 221 16.49 -0.41 7.67
C ASP A 221 15.86 0.96 8.00
N SER A 222 15.73 1.86 7.02
CA SER A 222 15.08 3.16 7.22
C SER A 222 13.58 3.07 7.53
N LEU A 223 12.89 2.02 7.07
CA LEU A 223 11.46 1.80 7.27
C LEU A 223 11.16 0.68 8.28
N TRP A 224 12.15 0.30 9.08
CA TRP A 224 12.05 -0.71 10.14
C TRP A 224 11.65 -2.11 9.66
N VAL A 225 11.88 -2.45 8.39
CA VAL A 225 11.60 -3.76 7.80
C VAL A 225 12.74 -4.73 8.09
N GLU A 226 12.49 -5.74 8.92
CA GLU A 226 13.46 -6.79 9.23
C GLU A 226 13.48 -7.83 8.11
N ASP A 227 12.30 -8.31 7.72
CA ASP A 227 12.08 -9.34 6.70
C ASP A 227 11.10 -8.85 5.63
N ILE A 228 11.34 -9.17 4.36
CA ILE A 228 10.45 -8.82 3.24
C ILE A 228 10.27 -10.00 2.28
N PHE A 229 9.02 -10.26 1.88
CA PHE A 229 8.67 -11.36 0.96
C PHE A 229 8.24 -10.80 -0.38
N ILE A 230 9.01 -11.12 -1.42
CA ILE A 230 8.93 -10.47 -2.71
C ILE A 230 8.39 -11.42 -3.77
N THR A 231 7.48 -10.93 -4.61
CA THR A 231 7.25 -11.50 -5.94
C THR A 231 7.84 -10.57 -6.99
N PRO A 232 8.91 -10.97 -7.71
CA PRO A 232 9.45 -10.15 -8.78
C PRO A 232 8.41 -9.83 -9.86
N SER A 233 8.39 -8.60 -10.40
CA SER A 233 7.36 -8.21 -11.37
C SER A 233 7.52 -8.90 -12.72
N GLU A 234 8.73 -9.34 -13.08
CA GLU A 234 9.04 -10.01 -14.34
C GLU A 234 8.20 -11.31 -14.52
N PRO A 235 8.31 -12.32 -13.63
CA PRO A 235 7.48 -13.52 -13.72
C PRO A 235 5.99 -13.23 -13.50
N LEU A 236 5.63 -12.16 -12.76
CA LEU A 236 4.24 -11.80 -12.53
C LEU A 236 3.50 -11.42 -13.82
N HIS A 237 4.19 -10.76 -14.76
CA HIS A 237 3.63 -10.36 -16.05
C HIS A 237 3.89 -11.39 -17.14
N ASN A 238 5.01 -12.11 -17.08
CA ASN A 238 5.37 -13.11 -18.06
C ASN A 238 6.32 -14.17 -17.49
N VAL A 239 5.77 -15.28 -17.02
CA VAL A 239 6.55 -16.43 -16.50
C VAL A 239 7.50 -17.04 -17.54
N MET A 240 7.27 -16.81 -18.84
CA MET A 240 8.15 -17.32 -19.90
C MET A 240 9.45 -16.52 -20.03
N GLN A 241 9.49 -15.30 -19.49
CA GLN A 241 10.68 -14.44 -19.58
C GLN A 241 11.71 -14.77 -18.49
N ALA A 242 11.25 -15.01 -17.27
CA ALA A 242 12.08 -15.36 -16.13
C ALA A 242 11.23 -16.03 -15.04
N THR A 243 11.86 -16.82 -14.17
CA THR A 243 11.25 -17.31 -12.93
C THR A 243 11.56 -16.34 -11.79
N ALA A 244 10.77 -16.34 -10.72
CA ALA A 244 11.10 -15.54 -9.55
C ALA A 244 12.44 -15.97 -8.96
N GLN A 245 12.69 -17.29 -8.89
CA GLN A 245 13.95 -17.83 -8.42
C GLN A 245 15.14 -17.27 -9.18
N SER A 246 15.10 -17.21 -10.53
CA SER A 246 16.24 -16.73 -11.31
C SER A 246 16.52 -15.25 -11.11
N VAL A 247 15.48 -14.44 -10.84
CA VAL A 247 15.59 -13.00 -10.64
C VAL A 247 16.13 -12.65 -9.24
N ILE A 248 15.63 -13.30 -8.19
CA ILE A 248 15.80 -12.78 -6.82
C ILE A 248 16.71 -13.58 -5.91
N THR A 249 17.05 -14.82 -6.27
CA THR A 249 17.93 -15.68 -5.45
C THR A 249 19.28 -15.04 -5.11
N PRO A 250 19.95 -14.28 -6.00
CA PRO A 250 21.19 -13.58 -5.62
C PRO A 250 20.98 -12.63 -4.43
N MET A 251 19.92 -11.82 -4.46
CA MET A 251 19.57 -10.91 -3.37
C MET A 251 19.19 -11.67 -2.10
N CYS A 252 18.42 -12.77 -2.20
CA CYS A 252 18.07 -13.61 -1.05
C CYS A 252 19.31 -14.16 -0.32
N ARG A 253 20.32 -14.61 -1.08
CA ARG A 253 21.58 -15.14 -0.53
C ARG A 253 22.38 -14.05 0.18
N GLU A 254 22.50 -12.88 -0.43
CA GLU A 254 23.22 -11.74 0.15
C GLU A 254 22.52 -11.20 1.41
N ALA A 255 21.19 -11.17 1.40
CA ALA A 255 20.34 -10.73 2.50
C ALA A 255 20.30 -11.70 3.69
N LYS A 256 20.90 -12.89 3.58
CA LYS A 256 20.99 -13.92 4.64
C LYS A 256 19.65 -14.22 5.32
N GLY A 257 18.58 -14.31 4.52
CA GLY A 257 17.24 -14.67 4.98
C GLY A 257 16.29 -13.51 5.30
N ARG A 258 16.76 -12.25 5.24
CA ARG A 258 15.91 -11.03 5.33
C ARG A 258 15.05 -10.81 4.08
N VAL A 259 15.46 -11.36 2.95
CA VAL A 259 14.69 -11.35 1.69
C VAL A 259 14.33 -12.78 1.34
N ARG A 260 13.06 -13.01 1.08
CA ARG A 260 12.51 -14.27 0.60
C ARG A 260 11.55 -14.02 -0.54
N TYR A 261 11.14 -15.06 -1.25
CA TYR A 261 10.31 -14.89 -2.45
C TYR A 261 9.15 -15.86 -2.58
N TYR A 262 8.15 -15.43 -3.35
CA TYR A 262 7.13 -16.32 -3.90
C TYR A 262 7.51 -16.65 -5.34
N GLU A 263 7.37 -17.91 -5.73
CA GLU A 263 7.41 -18.28 -7.16
C GLU A 263 6.03 -18.11 -7.80
N VAL A 264 5.98 -17.73 -9.07
CA VAL A 264 4.72 -17.42 -9.75
C VAL A 264 4.15 -18.64 -10.45
N PHE A 265 2.84 -18.82 -10.36
CA PHE A 265 2.10 -19.76 -11.19
C PHE A 265 1.18 -19.04 -12.17
N ASP A 266 1.33 -19.33 -13.46
CA ASP A 266 0.46 -18.85 -14.53
C ASP A 266 -0.39 -20.01 -15.08
N PRO A 267 -1.73 -19.97 -14.93
CA PRO A 267 -2.62 -21.00 -15.46
C PRO A 267 -2.68 -21.08 -16.99
N LEU A 268 -2.10 -20.13 -17.72
CA LEU A 268 -1.97 -20.18 -19.18
C LEU A 268 -0.71 -20.93 -19.64
N HIS A 269 0.29 -21.05 -18.77
CA HIS A 269 1.59 -21.68 -19.03
C HIS A 269 1.89 -22.72 -17.96
N ILE A 270 1.01 -23.72 -17.86
CA ILE A 270 1.00 -24.69 -16.76
C ILE A 270 2.30 -25.51 -16.72
N GLN A 271 2.79 -25.99 -17.86
CA GLN A 271 3.95 -26.86 -17.91
C GLN A 271 5.21 -26.14 -17.40
N GLU A 272 5.41 -24.91 -17.84
CA GLU A 272 6.53 -24.05 -17.46
C GLU A 272 6.42 -23.61 -15.99
N SER A 273 5.22 -23.21 -15.56
CA SER A 273 4.96 -22.84 -14.17
C SER A 273 5.21 -24.02 -13.22
N VAL A 274 4.73 -25.22 -13.55
CA VAL A 274 4.98 -26.43 -12.75
C VAL A 274 6.48 -26.73 -12.69
N ALA A 275 7.20 -26.67 -13.80
CA ALA A 275 8.64 -26.90 -13.81
C ALA A 275 9.42 -25.89 -12.95
N ALA A 276 9.03 -24.61 -12.97
CA ALA A 276 9.63 -23.57 -12.13
C ALA A 276 9.33 -23.80 -10.64
N LEU A 277 8.09 -24.19 -10.30
CA LEU A 277 7.69 -24.50 -8.93
C LEU A 277 8.40 -25.73 -8.38
N GLU A 278 8.57 -26.79 -9.16
CA GLU A 278 9.31 -27.99 -8.78
C GLU A 278 10.77 -27.67 -8.38
N GLN A 279 11.38 -26.66 -9.01
CA GLN A 279 12.73 -26.20 -8.69
C GLN A 279 12.75 -25.22 -7.51
N SER A 280 11.74 -24.38 -7.38
CA SER A 280 11.72 -23.27 -6.42
C SER A 280 11.20 -23.69 -5.05
N LEU A 281 10.15 -24.51 -4.97
CA LEU A 281 9.52 -24.84 -3.68
C LEU A 281 10.45 -25.59 -2.68
N PRO A 282 11.45 -26.39 -3.11
CA PRO A 282 12.46 -26.92 -2.20
C PRO A 282 13.47 -25.88 -1.66
N ASP A 283 13.59 -24.71 -2.29
CA ASP A 283 14.51 -23.64 -1.88
C ASP A 283 14.08 -23.09 -0.50
N PRO A 284 14.99 -23.00 0.49
CA PRO A 284 14.68 -22.39 1.79
C PRO A 284 14.26 -20.92 1.69
N TYR A 285 14.61 -20.20 0.62
CA TYR A 285 14.20 -18.82 0.39
C TYR A 285 12.83 -18.70 -0.30
N CYS A 286 12.31 -19.76 -0.92
CA CYS A 286 10.97 -19.76 -1.51
C CYS A 286 9.94 -20.01 -0.41
N ILE A 287 9.10 -19.03 -0.10
CA ILE A 287 8.12 -19.16 0.98
C ILE A 287 6.77 -19.67 0.49
N GLY A 288 6.51 -19.60 -0.82
CA GLY A 288 5.27 -20.10 -1.40
C GLY A 288 5.03 -19.69 -2.85
N ILE A 289 3.77 -19.75 -3.24
CA ILE A 289 3.33 -19.51 -4.62
C ILE A 289 2.53 -18.21 -4.68
N LYS A 290 2.82 -17.36 -5.66
CA LYS A 290 1.99 -16.21 -6.01
C LYS A 290 1.12 -16.57 -7.22
N ILE A 291 -0.16 -16.23 -7.15
CA ILE A 291 -1.06 -16.26 -8.30
C ILE A 291 -1.70 -14.88 -8.53
N HIS A 292 -1.98 -14.55 -9.79
CA HIS A 292 -2.60 -13.27 -10.14
C HIS A 292 -3.71 -13.43 -11.21
N PRO A 293 -4.91 -13.89 -10.81
CA PRO A 293 -5.99 -14.18 -11.75
C PRO A 293 -6.42 -13.02 -12.66
N SER A 294 -6.40 -11.78 -12.16
CA SER A 294 -6.72 -10.59 -12.97
C SER A 294 -5.73 -10.32 -14.11
N VAL A 295 -4.45 -10.69 -13.95
CA VAL A 295 -3.41 -10.53 -14.99
C VAL A 295 -3.55 -11.63 -16.03
N CYS A 296 -3.72 -12.88 -15.58
CA CYS A 296 -3.92 -14.03 -16.46
C CYS A 296 -5.30 -14.03 -17.15
N GLN A 297 -6.25 -13.24 -16.66
CA GLN A 297 -7.65 -13.21 -17.10
C GLN A 297 -8.33 -14.59 -17.07
N VAL A 298 -7.97 -15.37 -16.05
CA VAL A 298 -8.55 -16.70 -15.77
C VAL A 298 -9.21 -16.62 -14.42
N TYR A 299 -10.49 -16.99 -14.33
CA TYR A 299 -11.21 -16.97 -13.05
C TYR A 299 -10.48 -17.79 -11.99
N ALA A 300 -10.36 -17.23 -10.80
CA ALA A 300 -9.72 -17.86 -9.65
C ALA A 300 -10.33 -19.21 -9.24
N SER A 301 -11.54 -19.53 -9.70
CA SER A 301 -12.22 -20.82 -9.50
C SER A 301 -11.91 -21.85 -10.58
N ASP A 302 -11.12 -21.49 -11.59
CA ASP A 302 -10.83 -22.35 -12.73
C ASP A 302 -9.93 -23.54 -12.29
N PRO A 303 -10.27 -24.79 -12.67
CA PRO A 303 -9.50 -25.98 -12.28
C PRO A 303 -8.02 -25.94 -12.66
N ARG A 304 -7.60 -25.09 -13.59
CA ARG A 304 -6.17 -24.91 -13.91
C ARG A 304 -5.33 -24.50 -12.70
N TYR A 305 -5.92 -23.78 -11.73
CA TYR A 305 -5.23 -23.43 -10.49
C TYR A 305 -5.00 -24.62 -9.55
N ASP A 306 -5.68 -25.77 -9.73
CA ASP A 306 -5.48 -26.95 -8.89
C ASP A 306 -4.02 -27.42 -8.88
N GLN A 307 -3.27 -27.18 -9.96
CA GLN A 307 -1.84 -27.53 -10.02
C GLN A 307 -1.02 -26.76 -8.99
N ALA A 308 -1.28 -25.45 -8.81
CA ALA A 308 -0.63 -24.65 -7.79
C ALA A 308 -0.98 -25.14 -6.38
N PHE A 309 -2.25 -25.42 -6.11
CA PHE A 309 -2.70 -25.92 -4.81
C PHE A 309 -2.16 -27.32 -4.50
N ALA A 310 -2.10 -28.22 -5.47
CA ALA A 310 -1.52 -29.54 -5.30
C ALA A 310 -0.02 -29.46 -4.96
N LEU A 311 0.74 -28.60 -5.66
CA LEU A 311 2.16 -28.40 -5.38
C LEU A 311 2.38 -27.73 -4.02
N ALA A 312 1.61 -26.70 -3.69
CA ALA A 312 1.65 -26.05 -2.37
C ALA A 312 1.38 -27.07 -1.25
N SER A 313 0.37 -27.91 -1.41
CA SER A 313 0.05 -28.98 -0.46
C SER A 313 1.18 -30.00 -0.34
N ARG A 314 1.79 -30.42 -1.46
CA ARG A 314 2.84 -31.44 -1.48
C ARG A 314 4.14 -30.96 -0.83
N PHE A 315 4.47 -29.68 -1.02
CA PHE A 315 5.69 -29.07 -0.47
C PHE A 315 5.47 -28.37 0.88
N GLY A 316 4.25 -28.35 1.42
CA GLY A 316 3.92 -27.65 2.66
C GLY A 316 4.13 -26.13 2.58
N LYS A 317 3.87 -25.54 1.41
CA LYS A 317 4.03 -24.11 1.13
C LYS A 317 2.68 -23.40 1.07
N CYS A 318 2.68 -22.09 1.26
CA CYS A 318 1.47 -21.28 1.16
C CYS A 318 1.19 -20.81 -0.28
N ILE A 319 0.00 -20.28 -0.50
CA ILE A 319 -0.37 -19.53 -1.69
C ILE A 319 -0.79 -18.12 -1.28
N MET A 320 -0.30 -17.11 -2.00
CA MET A 320 -0.81 -15.74 -1.93
C MET A 320 -1.46 -15.39 -3.27
N SER A 321 -2.71 -14.97 -3.24
CA SER A 321 -3.37 -14.46 -4.44
C SER A 321 -3.53 -12.96 -4.38
N HIS A 322 -3.35 -12.29 -5.52
CA HIS A 322 -4.00 -11.01 -5.71
C HIS A 322 -5.52 -11.18 -5.61
N THR A 323 -6.19 -10.35 -4.81
CA THR A 323 -7.66 -10.29 -4.76
C THR A 323 -8.13 -8.85 -4.77
N TRP A 324 -9.27 -8.58 -5.42
CA TRP A 324 -9.77 -7.21 -5.54
C TRP A 324 -11.27 -7.18 -5.82
N GLY A 325 -11.96 -6.15 -5.33
CA GLY A 325 -13.36 -5.88 -5.60
C GLY A 325 -13.60 -5.32 -7.01
N ILE A 326 -14.76 -5.57 -7.58
CA ILE A 326 -15.08 -5.15 -8.95
C ILE A 326 -15.29 -3.63 -9.01
N SER A 327 -14.83 -2.98 -10.08
CA SER A 327 -15.11 -1.57 -10.36
C SER A 327 -15.26 -1.32 -11.85
N ASP A 328 -16.05 -0.32 -12.22
CA ASP A 328 -16.39 -0.02 -13.62
C ASP A 328 -15.17 0.32 -14.49
N TYR A 329 -14.15 0.95 -13.89
CA TYR A 329 -12.92 1.35 -14.58
C TYR A 329 -11.80 0.31 -14.53
N ASN A 330 -12.00 -0.81 -13.82
CA ASN A 330 -11.05 -1.93 -13.77
C ASN A 330 -11.80 -3.28 -13.80
N PRO A 331 -12.44 -3.63 -14.93
CA PRO A 331 -13.31 -4.79 -15.02
C PRO A 331 -12.57 -6.14 -14.97
N THR A 332 -11.24 -6.15 -15.12
CA THR A 332 -10.43 -7.38 -15.03
C THR A 332 -10.41 -7.96 -13.62
N GLN A 333 -10.78 -7.18 -12.60
CA GLN A 333 -10.83 -7.65 -11.21
C GLN A 333 -11.89 -8.73 -10.96
N LYS A 334 -12.85 -8.90 -11.88
CA LYS A 334 -13.84 -9.99 -11.83
C LYS A 334 -13.22 -11.38 -11.73
N PHE A 335 -11.97 -11.56 -12.20
CA PHE A 335 -11.28 -12.85 -12.18
C PHE A 335 -10.71 -13.21 -10.80
N ALA A 336 -10.60 -12.25 -9.88
CA ALA A 336 -9.88 -12.40 -8.61
C ALA A 336 -10.69 -12.01 -7.36
N THR A 337 -12.03 -12.00 -7.45
CA THR A 337 -12.86 -11.75 -6.25
C THR A 337 -12.66 -12.87 -5.21
N PRO A 338 -12.60 -12.57 -3.89
CA PRO A 338 -12.22 -13.55 -2.87
C PRO A 338 -13.04 -14.85 -2.88
N LYS A 339 -14.36 -14.78 -3.14
CA LYS A 339 -15.21 -15.97 -3.12
C LYS A 339 -14.84 -17.04 -4.16
N LEU A 340 -14.18 -16.64 -5.25
CA LEU A 340 -13.82 -17.56 -6.33
C LEU A 340 -12.80 -18.63 -5.88
N PHE A 341 -12.10 -18.42 -4.77
CA PHE A 341 -11.15 -19.39 -4.24
C PHE A 341 -11.81 -20.51 -3.41
N ALA A 342 -13.08 -20.38 -3.04
CA ALA A 342 -13.76 -21.36 -2.17
C ALA A 342 -13.63 -22.81 -2.64
N PRO A 343 -13.81 -23.17 -3.94
CA PRO A 343 -13.68 -24.55 -4.38
C PRO A 343 -12.28 -25.13 -4.14
N HIS A 344 -11.22 -24.33 -4.35
CA HIS A 344 -9.85 -24.77 -4.09
C HIS A 344 -9.56 -24.88 -2.59
N LEU A 345 -10.07 -23.94 -1.78
CA LEU A 345 -9.89 -23.97 -0.32
C LEU A 345 -10.62 -25.14 0.34
N GLU A 346 -11.78 -25.55 -0.18
CA GLU A 346 -12.50 -26.76 0.24
C GLU A 346 -11.73 -28.04 -0.11
N LYS A 347 -11.16 -28.08 -1.33
CA LYS A 347 -10.41 -29.23 -1.84
C LYS A 347 -9.04 -29.39 -1.17
N TYR A 348 -8.42 -28.29 -0.74
CA TYR A 348 -7.07 -28.25 -0.16
C TYR A 348 -7.06 -27.58 1.23
N PRO A 349 -7.72 -28.17 2.26
CA PRO A 349 -7.86 -27.54 3.57
C PRO A 349 -6.53 -27.35 4.33
N GLY A 350 -5.48 -28.08 3.94
CA GLY A 350 -4.13 -27.95 4.52
C GLY A 350 -3.26 -26.85 3.89
N VAL A 351 -3.67 -26.25 2.77
CA VAL A 351 -2.88 -25.22 2.09
C VAL A 351 -3.16 -23.85 2.72
N LYS A 352 -2.17 -23.32 3.43
CA LYS A 352 -2.21 -21.95 3.95
C LYS A 352 -2.39 -20.96 2.80
N PHE A 353 -3.35 -20.04 2.92
CA PHE A 353 -3.71 -19.12 1.84
C PHE A 353 -3.81 -17.67 2.31
N VAL A 354 -3.26 -16.74 1.53
CA VAL A 354 -3.37 -15.29 1.78
C VAL A 354 -4.28 -14.65 0.74
N ILE A 355 -5.35 -14.03 1.21
CA ILE A 355 -6.18 -13.09 0.43
C ILE A 355 -5.42 -11.77 0.37
N GLY A 356 -4.60 -11.60 -0.66
CA GLY A 356 -3.83 -10.38 -0.86
C GLY A 356 -4.75 -9.18 -1.08
N HIS A 357 -4.43 -8.06 -0.45
CA HIS A 357 -5.21 -6.81 -0.41
C HIS A 357 -6.57 -6.91 0.30
N CYS A 358 -6.92 -8.05 0.91
CA CYS A 358 -8.19 -8.26 1.62
C CYS A 358 -9.44 -7.88 0.80
N GLY A 359 -9.44 -8.17 -0.52
CA GLY A 359 -10.51 -7.77 -1.42
C GLY A 359 -10.44 -6.30 -1.88
N GLY A 360 -9.45 -5.52 -1.44
CA GLY A 360 -8.96 -4.26 -2.04
C GLY A 360 -9.89 -3.04 -1.99
N ARG A 361 -11.19 -3.26 -1.79
CA ARG A 361 -12.26 -2.26 -1.88
C ARG A 361 -13.38 -2.60 -0.91
N PRO A 362 -14.21 -1.61 -0.50
CA PRO A 362 -15.35 -1.85 0.39
C PRO A 362 -16.30 -2.95 -0.09
N ASN A 363 -16.48 -3.11 -1.41
CA ASN A 363 -17.32 -4.18 -1.97
C ASN A 363 -16.65 -5.57 -2.02
N GLY A 364 -15.32 -5.65 -1.93
CA GLY A 364 -14.57 -6.92 -1.90
C GLY A 364 -14.29 -7.42 -0.49
N LEU A 365 -14.22 -6.52 0.49
CA LEU A 365 -13.93 -6.86 1.89
C LEU A 365 -14.92 -7.86 2.51
N PRO A 366 -16.25 -7.74 2.35
CA PRO A 366 -17.19 -8.71 2.91
C PRO A 366 -16.93 -10.14 2.41
N GLU A 367 -16.58 -10.31 1.12
CA GLU A 367 -16.22 -11.62 0.57
C GLU A 367 -14.90 -12.14 1.17
N ALA A 368 -13.91 -11.27 1.38
CA ALA A 368 -12.65 -11.65 2.01
C ALA A 368 -12.85 -12.11 3.46
N VAL A 369 -13.65 -11.38 4.23
CA VAL A 369 -14.06 -11.72 5.60
C VAL A 369 -14.81 -13.05 5.61
N GLU A 370 -15.80 -13.23 4.73
CA GLU A 370 -16.57 -14.49 4.63
C GLU A 370 -15.65 -15.69 4.41
N ILE A 371 -14.74 -15.61 3.43
CA ILE A 371 -13.79 -16.68 3.12
C ILE A 371 -12.85 -16.94 4.29
N CYS A 372 -12.30 -15.91 4.92
CA CYS A 372 -11.41 -16.09 6.06
C CYS A 372 -12.13 -16.69 7.29
N ARG A 373 -13.40 -16.36 7.54
CA ARG A 373 -14.22 -16.98 8.58
C ARG A 373 -14.53 -18.45 8.28
N ARG A 374 -14.80 -18.77 7.01
CA ARG A 374 -15.16 -20.11 6.57
C ARG A 374 -13.96 -21.08 6.58
N PHE A 375 -12.76 -20.57 6.28
CA PHE A 375 -11.57 -21.40 6.07
C PHE A 375 -10.45 -21.04 7.06
N PRO A 376 -10.19 -21.86 8.09
CA PRO A 376 -9.25 -21.54 9.16
C PRO A 376 -7.77 -21.57 8.73
N GLN A 377 -7.45 -21.90 7.48
CA GLN A 377 -6.11 -21.79 6.90
C GLN A 377 -5.89 -20.47 6.15
N VAL A 378 -6.92 -19.63 6.02
CA VAL A 378 -6.88 -18.37 5.29
C VAL A 378 -6.52 -17.20 6.20
N HIS A 379 -5.67 -16.30 5.70
CA HIS A 379 -5.31 -15.02 6.31
C HIS A 379 -5.49 -13.89 5.28
N CYS A 380 -5.55 -12.66 5.75
CA CYS A 380 -5.63 -11.47 4.91
C CYS A 380 -4.36 -10.62 5.08
N ASP A 381 -3.89 -10.03 3.98
CA ASP A 381 -3.00 -8.88 4.04
C ASP A 381 -3.74 -7.63 3.54
N PHE A 382 -3.23 -6.44 3.87
CA PHE A 382 -3.77 -5.16 3.40
C PHE A 382 -2.80 -4.43 2.50
N ALA A 383 -1.92 -5.17 1.80
CA ALA A 383 -1.01 -4.56 0.84
C ALA A 383 -1.76 -3.69 -0.17
N GLY A 384 -1.12 -2.66 -0.70
CA GLY A 384 -1.64 -1.89 -1.82
C GLY A 384 -2.32 -0.60 -1.39
N ASP A 385 -3.19 -0.07 -2.25
CA ASP A 385 -3.85 1.22 -2.04
C ASP A 385 -5.19 1.12 -1.29
N VAL A 386 -5.24 0.27 -0.26
CA VAL A 386 -6.43 -0.06 0.53
C VAL A 386 -6.54 0.85 1.76
N PHE A 387 -6.85 2.12 1.53
CA PHE A 387 -6.87 3.16 2.58
C PHE A 387 -8.27 3.59 3.01
N PHE A 388 -9.31 2.83 2.67
CA PHE A 388 -10.68 3.18 3.01
C PHE A 388 -10.88 3.26 4.53
N ASN A 389 -11.58 4.29 4.98
CA ASN A 389 -11.83 4.49 6.40
C ASN A 389 -12.66 3.33 6.98
N GLY A 390 -12.23 2.73 8.09
CA GLY A 390 -12.90 1.61 8.75
C GLY A 390 -12.58 0.22 8.18
N HIS A 391 -11.85 0.14 7.07
CA HIS A 391 -11.65 -1.11 6.33
C HIS A 391 -10.82 -2.13 7.14
N VAL A 392 -9.78 -1.66 7.82
CA VAL A 392 -8.94 -2.48 8.71
C VAL A 392 -9.73 -2.86 9.97
N GLU A 393 -10.48 -1.91 10.54
CA GLU A 393 -11.30 -2.09 11.74
C GLU A 393 -12.40 -3.15 11.53
N HIS A 394 -13.05 -3.14 10.38
CA HIS A 394 -14.06 -4.14 10.02
C HIS A 394 -13.46 -5.55 9.97
N ALA A 395 -12.29 -5.71 9.33
CA ALA A 395 -11.61 -7.00 9.33
C ALA A 395 -11.15 -7.43 10.73
N ILE A 396 -10.61 -6.51 11.54
CA ILE A 396 -10.25 -6.80 12.93
C ILE A 396 -11.46 -7.30 13.72
N SER A 397 -12.61 -6.63 13.58
CA SER A 397 -13.85 -7.01 14.25
C SER A 397 -14.32 -8.41 13.86
N ASP A 398 -14.24 -8.76 12.57
CA ASP A 398 -14.89 -9.97 12.06
C ASP A 398 -13.99 -11.21 12.00
N ILE A 399 -12.68 -11.05 11.81
CA ILE A 399 -11.72 -12.17 11.72
C ILE A 399 -10.60 -12.13 12.77
N GLY A 400 -10.51 -11.05 13.54
CA GLY A 400 -9.50 -10.88 14.59
C GLY A 400 -8.11 -10.51 14.06
N PRO A 401 -7.27 -9.85 14.87
CA PRO A 401 -5.95 -9.39 14.45
C PRO A 401 -4.96 -10.53 14.15
N ASP A 402 -5.14 -11.71 14.73
CA ASP A 402 -4.27 -12.88 14.51
C ASP A 402 -4.33 -13.41 13.06
N ARG A 403 -5.39 -13.04 12.32
CA ARG A 403 -5.59 -13.40 10.91
C ARG A 403 -5.04 -12.38 9.93
N LEU A 404 -4.45 -11.30 10.42
CA LEU A 404 -3.95 -10.19 9.61
C LEU A 404 -2.42 -10.24 9.51
N LEU A 405 -1.92 -10.05 8.30
CA LEU A 405 -0.50 -10.00 7.99
C LEU A 405 -0.15 -8.57 7.53
N PHE A 406 0.88 -7.97 8.14
CA PHE A 406 1.41 -6.72 7.64
C PHE A 406 2.05 -6.92 6.27
N ALA A 407 1.65 -6.07 5.33
CA ALA A 407 2.16 -6.10 3.99
C ALA A 407 1.94 -4.75 3.32
N SER A 408 2.85 -4.34 2.45
CA SER A 408 2.82 -2.97 1.90
C SER A 408 2.49 -2.89 0.42
N ASP A 409 2.81 -3.90 -0.38
CA ASP A 409 2.95 -3.79 -1.85
C ASP A 409 4.16 -2.95 -2.25
N SER A 410 5.23 -3.08 -1.45
CA SER A 410 6.48 -2.32 -1.58
C SER A 410 7.09 -2.45 -2.96
N TYR A 411 7.81 -1.38 -3.30
CA TYR A 411 8.25 -0.91 -4.59
C TYR A 411 7.21 -0.05 -5.34
N TRP A 412 5.92 -0.23 -5.06
CA TRP A 412 4.87 0.70 -5.51
C TRP A 412 4.39 1.60 -4.39
N ILE A 413 4.03 1.01 -3.25
CA ILE A 413 3.42 1.71 -2.12
C ILE A 413 4.43 1.87 -0.99
N ASP A 414 4.43 3.04 -0.36
CA ASP A 414 5.23 3.32 0.82
C ASP A 414 4.72 2.51 2.03
N GLN A 415 5.61 1.74 2.69
CA GLN A 415 5.28 0.95 3.88
C GLN A 415 4.61 1.78 4.98
N ARG A 416 4.94 3.07 5.08
CA ARG A 416 4.37 3.97 6.10
C ARG A 416 2.88 4.17 5.90
N CYS A 417 2.35 4.07 4.68
CA CYS A 417 0.91 4.14 4.46
C CYS A 417 0.19 3.02 5.22
N MET A 418 0.67 1.78 5.10
CA MET A 418 0.06 0.66 5.80
C MET A 418 0.37 0.67 7.31
N LEU A 419 1.56 1.09 7.72
CA LEU A 419 1.84 1.29 9.15
C LEU A 419 0.87 2.27 9.78
N GLY A 420 0.63 3.41 9.13
CA GLY A 420 -0.29 4.43 9.62
C GLY A 420 -1.73 3.92 9.73
N MET A 421 -2.20 3.12 8.76
CA MET A 421 -3.53 2.50 8.85
C MET A 421 -3.68 1.64 10.11
N PHE A 422 -2.64 0.91 10.53
CA PHE A 422 -2.69 0.09 11.75
C PHE A 422 -2.40 0.88 13.04
N LEU A 423 -1.48 1.84 13.01
CA LEU A 423 -1.13 2.66 14.18
C LEU A 423 -2.28 3.58 14.61
N GLU A 424 -3.23 3.88 13.72
CA GLU A 424 -4.47 4.63 14.07
C GLU A 424 -5.61 3.73 14.55
N THR A 425 -5.41 2.41 14.71
CA THR A 425 -6.44 1.49 15.23
C THR A 425 -6.42 1.43 16.76
N GLU A 426 -7.52 0.92 17.34
CA GLU A 426 -7.64 0.63 18.77
C GLU A 426 -6.98 -0.71 19.19
N LEU A 427 -6.12 -1.27 18.35
CA LEU A 427 -5.38 -2.48 18.70
C LEU A 427 -4.40 -2.20 19.86
N THR A 428 -4.29 -3.15 20.78
CA THR A 428 -3.23 -3.13 21.79
C THR A 428 -1.86 -3.29 21.12
N ASP A 429 -0.80 -2.82 21.79
CA ASP A 429 0.58 -3.01 21.31
C ASP A 429 0.94 -4.49 21.06
N ALA A 430 0.36 -5.41 21.83
CA ALA A 430 0.53 -6.84 21.63
C ALA A 430 -0.11 -7.33 20.33
N GLN A 431 -1.31 -6.85 20.00
CA GLN A 431 -1.99 -7.17 18.75
C GLN A 431 -1.28 -6.52 17.55
N LEU A 432 -0.86 -5.26 17.66
CA LEU A 432 -0.03 -4.60 16.64
C LEU A 432 1.26 -5.36 16.38
N TRP A 433 1.93 -5.84 17.43
CA TRP A 433 3.12 -6.69 17.30
C TRP A 433 2.83 -8.02 16.59
N GLY A 434 1.66 -8.60 16.86
CA GLY A 434 1.15 -9.76 16.14
C GLY A 434 1.05 -9.48 14.64
N VAL A 435 0.29 -8.46 14.25
CA VAL A 435 0.06 -8.07 12.86
C VAL A 435 1.36 -7.72 12.13
N PHE A 436 2.21 -6.91 12.76
CA PHE A 436 3.45 -6.41 12.17
C PHE A 436 4.57 -7.45 12.04
N ARG A 437 4.49 -8.57 12.77
CA ARG A 437 5.56 -9.57 12.79
C ARG A 437 5.09 -10.98 13.05
N GLU A 438 4.52 -11.25 14.23
CA GLU A 438 4.40 -12.63 14.70
C GLU A 438 3.46 -13.47 13.85
N ASN A 439 2.39 -12.88 13.32
CA ASN A 439 1.42 -13.60 12.50
C ASN A 439 2.08 -14.11 11.23
N ALA A 440 2.89 -13.27 10.57
CA ALA A 440 3.67 -13.69 9.42
C ALA A 440 4.69 -14.78 9.78
N LEU A 441 5.45 -14.61 10.87
CA LEU A 441 6.41 -15.63 11.30
C LEU A 441 5.75 -17.00 11.57
N LYS A 442 4.56 -17.01 12.19
CA LYS A 442 3.77 -18.24 12.44
C LYS A 442 3.18 -18.80 11.14
N PHE A 443 2.64 -17.94 10.29
CA PHE A 443 1.99 -18.33 9.05
C PHE A 443 2.98 -18.94 8.06
N PHE A 444 4.13 -18.32 7.84
CA PHE A 444 5.16 -18.77 6.89
C PHE A 444 6.19 -19.72 7.51
N ALA A 445 6.05 -20.09 8.78
CA ALA A 445 6.87 -21.13 9.39
C ALA A 445 6.74 -22.44 8.60
N PRO A 446 7.85 -23.18 8.39
CA PRO A 446 7.81 -24.52 7.85
C PRO A 446 6.82 -25.39 8.65
N ALA A 447 6.09 -26.27 7.97
CA ALA A 447 5.29 -27.26 8.68
C ALA A 447 6.21 -28.09 9.59
N PRO A 448 5.83 -28.37 10.85
CA PRO A 448 6.57 -29.32 11.66
C PRO A 448 6.62 -30.66 10.91
N LEU A 449 7.85 -31.21 10.80
CA LEU A 449 8.15 -32.47 10.12
C LEU A 449 7.42 -33.66 10.75
#